data_AF-A0A139MHV6-F1
#
_entry.id   AF-A0A139MHV6-F1
#
_cell.length_a   1.000
_cell.length_b   1.000
_cell.length_c   1.000
_cell.angle_alpha   90.00
_cell.angle_beta   90.00
_cell.angle_gamma   90.00
#
_symmetry.space_group_name_H-M   'P 1'
#
loop_
_entity.id
_entity.type
_entity.pdbx_description
1 polymer ?
#
loop_
_entity_poly.entity_id
_entity_poly.type
_entity_poly.pdbx_seq_one_letter_code
_entity_poly.pdbx_strand_id
1 'polypeptide(L)'
;MACSTCGTSGGSSGGSCCKLKAMDVDTPLDNIANGDKNFCFSEITDQICESLANDEGIHPSATNQNSDCDDLSSLNDLATGSLHNALMTLNMCDVDAYKCWLDSLLSWQWNVDKAIICAICGIWEKIHCLDEKEKYLQCQIDKIKDILLSLVYGNVDTKGSYVVQQETPNLSVVVNKDGSFRYEWSDWNTAPNPWQELGHGVLTGKVNFTMAVNKDGGLDYHITSIHIGTITYTTKNAGWTGSEPRYYILVPADGTQRWTRSGTVNSSWSVNVNENYPFDHKGTITPNQESEIIAFMTWGADWSVDDKVKLQFKFINNNDTIDLDCPAPDCKVF
;
A
#
# COMPACT_ATOMS: atom_id res chain seq x y z
N MET A 1 31.07 33.51 36.22
CA MET A 1 31.50 34.91 36.49
C MET A 1 30.28 35.78 36.74
N ALA A 2 30.01 36.12 38.00
CA ALA A 2 29.23 37.29 38.38
C ALA A 2 29.50 37.57 39.87
N CYS A 3 30.54 38.35 40.15
CA CYS A 3 30.67 39.10 41.39
C CYS A 3 30.92 40.55 40.97
N SER A 4 29.85 41.22 40.56
CA SER A 4 29.86 42.64 40.21
C SER A 4 29.18 43.42 41.33
N THR A 5 29.96 43.81 42.33
CA THR A 5 29.92 45.14 42.98
C THR A 5 30.88 45.16 44.17
N CYS A 6 32.12 45.59 43.94
CA CYS A 6 32.95 46.16 45.00
C CYS A 6 32.81 47.67 44.94
N GLY A 7 31.89 48.22 45.73
CA GLY A 7 31.79 49.64 46.01
C GLY A 7 32.78 50.00 47.12
N THR A 8 33.74 50.85 46.81
CA THR A 8 34.71 51.41 47.76
C THR A 8 34.03 52.39 48.73
N SER A 9 34.36 52.22 50.01
CA SER A 9 34.63 53.25 51.04
C SER A 9 33.87 53.06 52.36
N GLY A 10 34.63 52.88 53.44
CA GLY A 10 34.17 53.10 54.81
C GLY A 10 34.14 51.87 55.72
N GLY A 11 35.24 51.68 56.47
CA GLY A 11 35.22 51.33 57.90
C GLY A 11 34.54 50.05 58.38
N SER A 12 35.37 49.15 58.91
CA SER A 12 35.11 48.27 60.06
C SER A 12 34.44 46.90 59.83
N SER A 13 35.15 45.89 60.34
CA SER A 13 34.75 44.55 60.79
C SER A 13 34.27 43.50 59.76
N GLY A 14 35.05 42.41 59.67
CA GLY A 14 34.55 41.06 59.42
C GLY A 14 34.49 40.61 57.97
N GLY A 15 35.34 39.63 57.61
CA GLY A 15 35.39 39.03 56.29
C GLY A 15 34.04 38.47 55.82
N SER A 16 33.62 38.90 54.64
CA SER A 16 32.42 38.41 53.95
C SER A 16 32.64 38.39 52.43
N CYS A 17 33.78 37.87 51.97
CA CYS A 17 33.80 37.19 50.68
C CYS A 17 33.26 35.79 50.94
N CYS A 18 31.97 35.59 50.63
CA CYS A 18 31.24 34.31 50.53
C CYS A 18 31.55 33.24 51.59
N LYS A 19 30.64 33.03 52.55
CA LYS A 19 30.58 31.75 53.27
C LYS A 19 30.13 30.65 52.30
N LEU A 20 31.06 30.16 51.49
CA LEU A 20 30.85 28.98 50.64
C LEU A 20 30.60 27.78 51.55
N LYS A 21 29.56 27.01 51.23
CA LYS A 21 29.25 25.75 51.92
C LYS A 21 29.71 24.60 51.04
N ALA A 22 30.08 23.49 51.69
CA ALA A 22 30.31 22.23 51.00
C ALA A 22 29.02 21.79 50.31
N MET A 23 29.17 21.32 49.08
CA MET A 23 28.13 20.65 48.32
C MET A 23 28.05 19.18 48.77
N ASP A 24 26.85 18.62 48.70
CA ASP A 24 26.62 17.20 48.94
C ASP A 24 27.21 16.39 47.79
N VAL A 25 28.04 15.42 48.12
CA VAL A 25 28.66 14.47 47.18
C VAL A 25 28.32 13.02 47.54
N ASP A 26 27.76 12.79 48.72
CA ASP A 26 27.46 11.44 49.22
C ASP A 26 26.16 10.96 48.58
N THR A 27 25.11 11.79 48.57
CA THR A 27 23.83 11.45 47.94
C THR A 27 23.97 11.10 46.44
N PRO A 28 24.62 11.94 45.59
CA PRO A 28 24.76 11.59 44.18
C PRO A 28 25.65 10.36 43.96
N LEU A 29 26.67 10.12 44.79
CA LEU A 29 27.46 8.89 44.71
C LEU A 29 26.63 7.66 45.09
N ASP A 30 25.84 7.73 46.15
CA ASP A 30 24.95 6.65 46.59
C ASP A 30 23.87 6.33 45.55
N ASN A 31 23.36 7.36 44.85
CA ASN A 31 22.43 7.17 43.74
C ASN A 31 23.08 6.36 42.61
N ILE A 32 24.27 6.77 42.14
CA ILE A 32 25.00 6.06 41.07
C ILE A 32 25.41 4.65 41.55
N ALA A 33 25.82 4.52 42.82
CA ALA A 33 26.19 3.23 43.41
C ALA A 33 25.01 2.25 43.44
N ASN A 34 23.78 2.75 43.43
CA ASN A 34 22.57 1.97 43.22
C ASN A 34 22.43 0.77 44.21
N GLY A 35 22.88 0.99 45.44
CA GLY A 35 22.88 -0.01 46.52
C GLY A 35 24.14 -0.88 46.61
N ASP A 36 25.08 -0.76 45.68
CA ASP A 36 26.39 -1.40 45.74
C ASP A 36 27.36 -0.60 46.63
N LYS A 37 27.55 -1.06 47.86
CA LYS A 37 28.43 -0.42 48.85
C LYS A 37 29.93 -0.49 48.47
N ASN A 38 30.29 -1.30 47.49
CA ASN A 38 31.67 -1.40 47.00
C ASN A 38 31.88 -0.58 45.72
N PHE A 39 30.84 0.11 45.24
CA PHE A 39 30.95 0.95 44.07
C PHE A 39 31.94 2.09 44.31
N CYS A 40 32.83 2.29 43.35
CA CYS A 40 33.78 3.38 43.34
C CYS A 40 33.84 3.94 41.92
N PHE A 41 33.33 5.15 41.75
CA PHE A 41 33.40 5.83 40.47
C PHE A 41 34.83 6.34 40.23
N SER A 42 35.41 5.96 39.10
CA SER A 42 36.75 6.41 38.68
C SER A 42 36.69 7.04 37.30
N GLU A 43 36.21 6.29 36.31
CA GLU A 43 36.06 6.75 34.93
C GLU A 43 34.89 6.08 34.22
N ILE A 44 34.47 6.69 33.11
CA ILE A 44 33.53 6.07 32.17
C ILE A 44 34.29 5.07 31.30
N THR A 45 34.14 3.78 31.61
CA THR A 45 34.69 2.67 30.83
C THR A 45 33.82 2.38 29.60
N ASP A 46 34.30 1.53 28.69
CA ASP A 46 33.52 1.12 27.52
C ASP A 46 32.29 0.27 27.91
N GLN A 47 32.37 -0.48 29.01
CA GLN A 47 31.23 -1.22 29.55
C GLN A 47 30.14 -0.28 30.08
N ILE A 48 30.54 0.77 30.79
CA ILE A 48 29.63 1.83 31.25
C ILE A 48 29.04 2.54 30.03
N CYS A 49 29.84 2.79 28.99
CA CYS A 49 29.38 3.41 27.76
C CYS A 49 28.33 2.55 27.03
N GLU A 50 28.53 1.23 26.96
CA GLU A 50 27.56 0.28 26.38
C GLU A 50 26.26 0.24 27.19
N SER A 51 26.37 0.26 28.53
CA SER A 51 25.22 0.37 29.44
C SER A 51 24.42 1.65 29.20
N LEU A 52 25.09 2.80 29.14
CA LEU A 52 24.47 4.09 28.82
C LEU A 52 23.87 4.10 27.41
N ALA A 53 24.52 3.50 26.41
CA ALA A 53 23.92 3.40 25.08
C ALA A 53 22.59 2.60 25.10
N ASN A 54 22.42 1.70 26.08
CA ASN A 54 21.23 0.90 26.26
C ASN A 54 20.16 1.53 27.17
N ASP A 55 20.40 2.69 27.78
CA ASP A 55 19.58 3.29 28.84
C ASP A 55 19.54 2.46 30.14
N GLU A 56 20.68 1.85 30.49
CA GLU A 56 20.85 1.02 31.69
C GLU A 56 21.62 1.74 32.81
N GLY A 57 22.00 3.01 32.60
CA GLY A 57 22.72 3.83 33.58
C GLY A 57 24.23 3.55 33.65
N ILE A 58 24.89 4.14 34.64
CA ILE A 58 26.34 4.04 34.87
C ILE A 58 26.70 2.74 35.59
N HIS A 59 25.86 2.29 36.52
CA HIS A 59 26.09 1.06 37.29
C HIS A 59 24.85 0.16 37.27
N PRO A 60 24.62 -0.55 36.16
CA PRO A 60 23.52 -1.51 36.08
C PRO A 60 23.76 -2.64 37.08
N SER A 61 22.85 -2.79 38.05
CA SER A 61 22.85 -3.91 38.98
C SER A 61 21.72 -4.88 38.63
N ALA A 62 21.85 -6.16 39.02
CA ALA A 62 20.79 -7.15 38.82
C ALA A 62 19.50 -6.87 39.63
N THR A 63 19.54 -5.94 40.57
CA THR A 63 18.47 -5.72 41.57
C THR A 63 17.79 -4.37 41.47
N ASN A 64 18.48 -3.35 40.97
CA ASN A 64 17.97 -2.01 40.75
C ASN A 64 18.59 -1.48 39.44
N GLN A 65 17.80 -0.83 38.60
CA GLN A 65 18.28 -0.13 37.39
C GLN A 65 17.95 1.35 37.55
N ASN A 66 18.96 2.19 37.39
CA ASN A 66 18.74 3.63 37.22
C ASN A 66 18.65 3.91 35.73
N SER A 67 17.83 4.90 35.35
CA SER A 67 17.85 5.40 33.98
C SER A 67 19.12 6.21 33.72
N ASP A 68 19.47 6.41 32.45
CA ASP A 68 20.55 7.33 32.10
C ASP A 68 20.31 8.73 32.68
N CYS A 69 19.05 9.16 32.72
CA CYS A 69 18.70 10.48 33.21
C CYS A 69 19.06 10.66 34.70
N ASP A 70 18.77 9.64 35.51
CA ASP A 70 19.04 9.66 36.96
C ASP A 70 20.55 9.63 37.23
N ASP A 71 21.28 8.77 36.52
CA ASP A 71 22.71 8.58 36.71
C ASP A 71 23.54 9.73 36.13
N LEU A 72 23.17 10.30 34.98
CA LEU A 72 23.84 11.47 34.41
C LEU A 72 23.61 12.73 35.26
N SER A 73 22.40 12.90 35.81
CA SER A 73 22.13 13.99 36.76
C SER A 73 22.99 13.84 38.01
N SER A 74 23.03 12.64 38.58
CA SER A 74 23.83 12.34 39.77
C SER A 74 25.33 12.50 39.49
N LEU A 75 25.80 12.09 38.31
CA LEU A 75 27.20 12.25 37.90
C LEU A 75 27.58 13.72 37.78
N ASN A 76 26.72 14.56 37.21
CA ASN A 76 26.95 15.99 37.12
C ASN A 76 27.02 16.65 38.50
N ASP A 77 26.13 16.28 39.42
CA ASP A 77 26.11 16.79 40.79
C ASP A 77 27.34 16.32 41.58
N LEU A 78 27.74 15.05 41.44
CA LEU A 78 28.94 14.49 42.04
C LEU A 78 30.21 15.19 41.54
N ALA A 79 30.35 15.36 40.22
CA ALA A 79 31.49 16.02 39.60
C ALA A 79 31.60 17.48 40.06
N THR A 80 30.49 18.23 39.96
CA THR A 80 30.44 19.64 40.34
C THR A 80 30.69 19.83 41.83
N GLY A 81 30.04 19.02 42.66
CA GLY A 81 30.18 19.06 44.12
C GLY A 81 31.60 18.74 44.56
N SER A 82 32.22 17.70 43.98
CA SER A 82 33.60 17.30 44.28
C SER A 82 34.60 18.41 43.92
N LEU A 83 34.47 19.00 42.73
CA LEU A 83 35.34 20.08 42.27
C LEU A 83 35.19 21.36 43.10
N HIS A 84 33.96 21.71 43.47
CA HIS A 84 33.66 22.86 44.33
C HIS A 84 34.24 22.66 45.73
N ASN A 85 34.04 21.47 46.32
CA ASN A 85 34.56 21.13 47.65
C ASN A 85 36.10 21.17 47.68
N ALA A 86 36.74 20.66 46.63
CA ALA A 86 38.20 20.73 46.48
C ALA A 86 38.70 22.17 46.29
N LEU A 87 37.97 23.02 45.55
CA LEU A 87 38.33 24.43 45.36
C LEU A 87 38.29 25.22 46.67
N MET A 88 37.36 24.92 47.58
CA MET A 88 37.24 25.61 48.86
C MET A 88 38.43 25.40 49.80
N THR A 89 39.11 24.26 49.70
CA THR A 89 40.27 23.92 50.54
C THR A 89 41.60 24.14 49.83
N LEU A 90 41.56 24.53 48.56
CA LEU A 90 42.72 24.71 47.71
C LEU A 90 43.61 25.86 48.18
N ASN A 91 44.90 25.57 48.36
CA ASN A 91 45.91 26.62 48.54
C ASN A 91 46.32 27.19 47.18
N MET A 92 45.78 28.35 46.81
CA MET A 92 46.08 28.99 45.52
C MET A 92 47.55 29.43 45.36
N CYS A 93 48.32 29.51 46.44
CA CYS A 93 49.74 29.83 46.39
C CYS A 93 50.62 28.57 46.19
N ASP A 94 50.06 27.38 46.30
CA ASP A 94 50.72 26.11 46.00
C ASP A 94 50.42 25.71 44.56
N VAL A 95 51.43 25.89 43.69
CA VAL A 95 51.33 25.63 42.26
C VAL A 95 51.01 24.16 41.98
N ASP A 96 51.50 23.23 42.79
CA ASP A 96 51.27 21.80 42.57
C ASP A 96 49.87 21.39 43.03
N ALA A 97 49.37 21.96 44.14
CA ALA A 97 47.97 21.80 44.54
C ALA A 97 47.01 22.35 43.46
N TYR A 98 47.31 23.51 42.87
CA TYR A 98 46.51 24.09 41.78
C TYR A 98 46.51 23.19 40.53
N LYS A 99 47.68 22.63 40.15
CA LYS A 99 47.75 21.68 39.02
C LYS A 99 46.92 20.42 39.27
N CYS A 100 46.98 19.83 40.47
CA CYS A 100 46.18 18.66 40.82
C CYS A 100 44.68 18.95 40.76
N TRP A 101 44.25 20.13 41.21
CA TRP A 101 42.85 20.54 41.10
C TRP A 101 42.43 20.73 39.63
N LEU A 102 43.28 21.34 38.80
CA LEU A 102 43.01 21.53 37.36
C LEU A 102 42.94 20.18 36.62
N ASP A 103 43.81 19.23 36.96
CA ASP A 103 43.79 17.87 36.43
C ASP A 103 42.50 17.12 36.81
N SER A 104 42.05 17.29 38.06
CA SER A 104 40.76 16.78 38.54
C SER A 104 39.59 17.40 37.77
N LEU A 105 39.62 18.72 37.52
CA LEU A 105 38.60 19.41 36.72
C LEU A 105 38.49 18.83 35.31
N LEU A 106 39.62 18.65 34.63
CA LEU A 106 39.64 18.08 33.29
C LEU A 106 39.16 16.63 33.27
N SER A 107 39.55 15.83 34.26
CA SER A 107 39.15 14.43 34.37
C SER A 107 37.64 14.27 34.64
N TRP A 108 37.08 15.08 35.55
CA TRP A 108 35.64 15.07 35.81
C TRP A 108 34.83 15.57 34.61
N GLN A 109 35.27 16.64 33.96
CA GLN A 109 34.64 17.13 32.73
C GLN A 109 34.64 16.06 31.64
N TRP A 110 35.78 15.41 31.42
CA TRP A 110 35.92 14.32 30.46
C TRP A 110 34.95 13.17 30.73
N ASN A 111 34.80 12.76 31.99
CA ASN A 111 33.89 11.68 32.37
C ASN A 111 32.42 12.07 32.13
N VAL A 112 32.00 13.28 32.52
CA VAL A 112 30.62 13.76 32.25
C VAL A 112 30.35 13.80 30.75
N ASP A 113 31.27 14.37 29.96
CA ASP A 113 31.12 14.47 28.51
C ASP A 113 31.07 13.08 27.85
N LYS A 114 31.95 12.16 28.27
CA LYS A 114 31.98 10.80 27.74
C LYS A 114 30.66 10.07 28.04
N ALA A 115 30.14 10.18 29.27
CA ALA A 115 28.86 9.58 29.64
C ALA A 115 27.69 10.11 28.79
N ILE A 116 27.62 11.43 28.61
CA ILE A 116 26.59 12.08 27.78
C ILE A 116 26.68 11.60 26.32
N ILE A 117 27.89 11.53 25.76
CA ILE A 117 28.10 11.08 24.38
C ILE A 117 27.63 9.63 24.21
N CYS A 118 27.94 8.74 25.16
CA CYS A 118 27.53 7.34 25.11
C CYS A 118 26.00 7.19 25.06
N ALA A 119 25.29 7.86 25.98
CA ALA A 119 23.83 7.88 26.01
C ALA A 119 23.22 8.44 24.71
N ILE A 120 23.76 9.56 24.21
CA ILE A 120 23.28 10.18 22.95
C ILE A 120 23.49 9.25 21.76
N CYS A 121 24.64 8.58 21.65
CA CYS A 121 24.90 7.62 20.57
C CYS A 121 23.88 6.48 20.56
N GLY A 122 23.56 5.91 21.73
CA GLY A 122 22.53 4.87 21.86
C GLY A 122 21.13 5.36 21.44
N ILE A 123 20.77 6.59 21.84
CA ILE A 123 19.52 7.23 21.39
C ILE A 123 19.48 7.36 19.86
N TRP A 124 20.58 7.80 19.23
CA TRP A 124 20.64 7.93 17.77
C TRP A 124 20.46 6.60 17.03
N GLU A 125 21.02 5.51 17.53
CA GLU A 125 20.80 4.17 16.96
C GLU A 125 19.32 3.77 17.02
N LYS A 126 18.66 4.00 18.16
CA LYS A 126 17.22 3.76 18.32
C LYS A 126 16.39 4.63 17.36
N ILE A 127 16.75 5.91 17.20
CA ILE A 127 16.07 6.85 16.27
C ILE A 127 16.22 6.40 14.82
N HIS A 128 17.43 6.06 14.38
CA HIS A 128 17.65 5.57 13.01
C HIS A 128 16.85 4.29 12.74
N CYS A 129 16.78 3.38 13.72
CA CYS A 129 15.97 2.19 13.59
C CYS A 129 14.46 2.49 13.47
N LEU A 130 13.96 3.47 14.21
CA LEU A 130 12.56 3.90 14.10
C LEU A 130 12.27 4.51 12.72
N ASP A 131 13.19 5.31 12.16
CA ASP A 131 13.07 5.89 10.81
C ASP A 131 13.03 4.80 9.72
N GLU A 132 13.85 3.75 9.84
CA GLU A 132 13.79 2.60 8.92
C GLU A 132 12.44 1.86 9.00
N LYS A 133 11.90 1.67 10.23
CA LYS A 133 10.58 1.06 10.43
C LYS A 133 9.45 1.93 9.88
N GLU A 134 9.53 3.25 10.02
CA GLU A 134 8.56 4.18 9.44
C GLU A 134 8.54 4.07 7.92
N LYS A 135 9.71 4.09 7.27
CA LYS A 135 9.85 3.90 5.82
C LYS A 135 9.27 2.56 5.36
N TYR A 136 9.53 1.49 6.11
CA TYR A 136 8.95 0.18 5.82
C TYR A 136 7.41 0.19 5.90
N LEU A 137 6.83 0.77 6.94
CA LEU A 137 5.39 0.89 7.10
C LEU A 137 4.76 1.75 5.99
N GLN A 138 5.40 2.85 5.62
CA GLN A 138 4.96 3.71 4.53
C GLN A 138 4.95 2.94 3.19
N CYS A 139 5.99 2.17 2.91
CA CYS A 139 6.06 1.27 1.75
C CYS A 139 4.89 0.28 1.72
N GLN A 140 4.58 -0.35 2.86
CA GLN A 140 3.44 -1.28 2.97
C GLN A 140 2.09 -0.57 2.71
N ILE A 141 1.90 0.63 3.27
CA ILE A 141 0.68 1.41 3.09
C ILE A 141 0.48 1.77 1.62
N ASP A 142 1.52 2.23 0.93
CA ASP A 142 1.40 2.63 -0.47
C ASP A 142 1.08 1.43 -1.38
N LYS A 143 1.63 0.25 -1.09
CA LYS A 143 1.28 -1.00 -1.79
C LYS A 143 -0.16 -1.44 -1.55
N ILE A 144 -0.66 -1.30 -0.32
CA ILE A 144 -2.07 -1.58 -0.02
C ILE A 144 -2.97 -0.62 -0.80
N LYS A 145 -2.58 0.66 -0.95
CA LYS A 145 -3.34 1.62 -1.78
C LYS A 145 -3.38 1.18 -3.24
N ASP A 146 -2.27 0.72 -3.82
CA ASP A 146 -2.22 0.25 -5.20
C ASP A 146 -3.12 -0.99 -5.42
N ILE A 147 -3.10 -1.93 -4.47
CA ILE A 147 -4.04 -3.06 -4.46
C ILE A 147 -5.49 -2.54 -4.35
N LEU A 148 -5.76 -1.58 -3.48
CA LEU A 148 -7.11 -1.04 -3.30
C LEU A 148 -7.60 -0.32 -4.57
N LEU A 149 -6.73 0.44 -5.24
CA LEU A 149 -7.03 1.11 -6.50
C LEU A 149 -7.34 0.09 -7.60
N SER A 150 -6.55 -0.98 -7.74
CA SER A 150 -6.84 -2.04 -8.72
C SER A 150 -8.10 -2.84 -8.39
N LEU A 151 -8.47 -3.00 -7.13
CA LEU A 151 -9.72 -3.66 -6.73
C LEU A 151 -10.95 -2.77 -6.88
N VAL A 152 -10.86 -1.50 -6.51
CA VAL A 152 -11.99 -0.55 -6.50
C VAL A 152 -12.24 0.04 -7.88
N TYR A 153 -11.18 0.39 -8.60
CA TYR A 153 -11.28 1.01 -9.92
C TYR A 153 -10.98 0.06 -11.06
N GLY A 154 -10.70 -1.23 -10.76
CA GLY A 154 -10.27 -2.26 -11.70
C GLY A 154 -10.54 -1.84 -13.12
N ASN A 155 -9.49 -1.33 -13.79
CA ASN A 155 -9.55 -0.72 -15.12
C ASN A 155 -9.73 -1.82 -16.15
N VAL A 156 -10.74 -2.65 -15.91
CA VAL A 156 -11.10 -3.79 -16.68
C VAL A 156 -12.14 -3.29 -17.66
N ASP A 157 -11.77 -3.39 -18.93
CA ASP A 157 -12.69 -3.08 -20.01
C ASP A 157 -13.10 -4.38 -20.70
N THR A 158 -14.32 -4.39 -21.22
CA THR A 158 -14.75 -5.44 -22.14
C THR A 158 -15.02 -4.79 -23.47
N LYS A 159 -14.44 -5.36 -24.53
CA LYS A 159 -14.67 -4.89 -25.89
C LYS A 159 -15.40 -5.96 -26.69
N GLY A 160 -16.64 -5.66 -27.06
CA GLY A 160 -17.40 -6.47 -28.02
C GLY A 160 -16.86 -6.30 -29.44
N SER A 161 -16.85 -7.38 -30.20
CA SER A 161 -16.60 -7.38 -31.64
C SER A 161 -17.49 -8.42 -32.32
N TYR A 162 -17.56 -8.37 -33.64
CA TYR A 162 -18.30 -9.35 -34.42
C TYR A 162 -17.59 -9.63 -35.74
N VAL A 163 -17.78 -10.84 -36.25
CA VAL A 163 -17.31 -11.24 -37.57
C VAL A 163 -18.54 -11.62 -38.39
N VAL A 164 -18.76 -10.87 -39.48
CA VAL A 164 -19.85 -11.10 -40.42
C VAL A 164 -19.32 -11.96 -41.56
N GLN A 165 -20.01 -13.06 -41.88
CA GLN A 165 -19.65 -13.87 -43.05
C GLN A 165 -20.19 -13.28 -44.36
N GLN A 166 -21.29 -12.51 -44.29
CA GLN A 166 -21.86 -11.75 -45.41
C GLN A 166 -22.62 -10.50 -44.89
N GLU A 167 -22.22 -9.30 -45.33
CA GLU A 167 -22.72 -8.04 -44.75
C GLU A 167 -24.13 -7.68 -45.24
N THR A 168 -25.09 -7.66 -44.32
CA THR A 168 -26.38 -6.98 -44.49
C THR A 168 -26.31 -5.55 -43.93
N PRO A 169 -26.88 -4.55 -44.63
CA PRO A 169 -26.93 -3.18 -44.11
C PRO A 169 -27.64 -3.10 -42.75
N ASN A 170 -27.20 -2.19 -41.88
CA ASN A 170 -27.71 -1.94 -40.52
C ASN A 170 -27.46 -3.06 -39.49
N LEU A 171 -26.45 -3.90 -39.69
CA LEU A 171 -25.98 -4.80 -38.65
C LEU A 171 -25.21 -4.03 -37.57
N SER A 172 -25.57 -4.24 -36.29
CA SER A 172 -24.90 -3.60 -35.16
C SER A 172 -24.79 -4.54 -33.97
N VAL A 173 -23.64 -4.50 -33.29
CA VAL A 173 -23.40 -5.26 -32.06
C VAL A 173 -22.83 -4.35 -31.00
N VAL A 174 -23.51 -4.31 -29.86
CA VAL A 174 -23.02 -3.64 -28.66
C VAL A 174 -22.89 -4.68 -27.56
N VAL A 175 -21.70 -4.74 -26.94
CA VAL A 175 -21.46 -5.50 -25.71
C VAL A 175 -20.99 -4.50 -24.66
N ASN A 176 -21.72 -4.40 -23.55
CA ASN A 176 -21.42 -3.49 -22.46
C ASN A 176 -20.43 -4.12 -21.47
N LYS A 177 -19.83 -3.26 -20.62
CA LYS A 177 -18.92 -3.67 -19.53
C LYS A 177 -19.49 -4.72 -18.59
N ASP A 178 -20.80 -4.70 -18.36
CA ASP A 178 -21.47 -5.67 -17.49
C ASP A 178 -21.77 -7.01 -18.18
N GLY A 179 -21.37 -7.17 -19.44
CA GLY A 179 -21.64 -8.35 -20.27
C GLY A 179 -22.98 -8.33 -20.99
N SER A 180 -23.85 -7.35 -20.74
CA SER A 180 -25.10 -7.23 -21.51
C SER A 180 -24.78 -6.92 -22.97
N PHE A 181 -25.49 -7.57 -23.89
CA PHE A 181 -25.29 -7.35 -25.31
C PHE A 181 -26.61 -7.12 -26.04
N ARG A 182 -26.51 -6.38 -27.14
CA ARG A 182 -27.58 -6.11 -28.08
C ARG A 182 -27.06 -6.33 -29.49
N TYR A 183 -27.68 -7.26 -30.18
CA TYR A 183 -27.44 -7.57 -31.59
C TYR A 183 -28.64 -7.07 -32.39
N GLU A 184 -28.38 -6.28 -33.41
CA GLU A 184 -29.38 -5.77 -34.33
C GLU A 184 -29.07 -6.24 -35.74
N TRP A 185 -30.10 -6.71 -36.44
CA TRP A 185 -30.01 -7.11 -37.84
C TRP A 185 -31.17 -6.53 -38.64
N SER A 186 -31.03 -6.50 -39.95
CA SER A 186 -32.11 -6.12 -40.86
C SER A 186 -32.16 -7.11 -42.00
N ASP A 187 -33.38 -7.55 -42.35
CA ASP A 187 -33.61 -8.41 -43.51
C ASP A 187 -33.93 -7.53 -44.72
N TRP A 188 -33.33 -7.84 -45.87
CA TRP A 188 -33.45 -7.03 -47.08
C TRP A 188 -33.94 -7.85 -48.26
N ASN A 189 -34.74 -7.22 -49.11
CA ASN A 189 -35.17 -7.79 -50.38
C ASN A 189 -33.98 -7.79 -51.36
N THR A 190 -33.71 -8.95 -51.99
CA THR A 190 -32.67 -9.12 -53.00
C THR A 190 -33.23 -9.15 -54.44
N ALA A 191 -34.54 -9.39 -54.62
CA ALA A 191 -35.29 -9.28 -55.87
C ALA A 191 -36.81 -9.40 -55.60
N PRO A 192 -37.71 -8.64 -56.26
CA PRO A 192 -37.49 -7.78 -57.44
C PRO A 192 -37.08 -6.33 -57.12
N ASN A 193 -37.19 -5.90 -55.87
CA ASN A 193 -36.73 -4.58 -55.41
C ASN A 193 -35.48 -4.76 -54.55
N PRO A 194 -34.29 -4.85 -55.15
CA PRO A 194 -33.07 -4.95 -54.37
C PRO A 194 -32.98 -3.73 -53.44
N TRP A 195 -32.59 -3.97 -52.19
CA TRP A 195 -32.41 -2.93 -51.15
C TRP A 195 -33.69 -2.37 -50.53
N GLN A 196 -34.82 -3.07 -50.60
CA GLN A 196 -35.96 -2.77 -49.74
C GLN A 196 -35.83 -3.51 -48.39
N GLU A 197 -35.76 -2.78 -47.28
CA GLU A 197 -35.77 -3.36 -45.93
C GLU A 197 -37.13 -4.05 -45.68
N LEU A 198 -37.09 -5.35 -45.37
CA LEU A 198 -38.27 -6.16 -45.07
C LEU A 198 -38.68 -6.02 -43.60
N GLY A 199 -37.68 -5.86 -42.73
CA GLY A 199 -37.88 -5.70 -41.30
C GLY A 199 -36.57 -5.69 -40.54
N HIS A 200 -36.68 -5.33 -39.27
CA HIS A 200 -35.57 -5.14 -38.36
C HIS A 200 -35.73 -6.05 -37.16
N GLY A 201 -34.65 -6.72 -36.77
CA GLY A 201 -34.61 -7.60 -35.63
C GLY A 201 -33.64 -7.16 -34.56
N VAL A 202 -33.99 -7.51 -33.33
CA VAL A 202 -33.19 -7.22 -32.13
C VAL A 202 -33.12 -8.47 -31.27
N LEU A 203 -31.91 -8.86 -30.91
CA LEU A 203 -31.60 -9.89 -29.94
C LEU A 203 -30.87 -9.26 -28.75
N THR A 204 -31.38 -9.48 -27.54
CA THR A 204 -30.73 -9.07 -26.30
C THR A 204 -30.31 -10.27 -25.46
N GLY A 205 -29.21 -10.11 -24.74
CA GLY A 205 -28.72 -11.13 -23.83
C GLY A 205 -27.62 -10.61 -22.92
N LYS A 206 -26.99 -11.53 -22.20
CA LYS A 206 -25.89 -11.22 -21.28
C LYS A 206 -24.86 -12.35 -21.24
N VAL A 207 -23.59 -11.98 -21.34
CA VAL A 207 -22.48 -12.86 -21.02
C VAL A 207 -22.25 -12.78 -19.51
N ASN A 208 -22.48 -13.88 -18.79
CA ASN A 208 -22.31 -13.93 -17.34
C ASN A 208 -20.89 -14.35 -17.02
N PHE A 209 -20.12 -13.44 -16.41
CA PHE A 209 -18.74 -13.69 -16.02
C PHE A 209 -18.43 -13.13 -14.63
N THR A 210 -17.40 -13.67 -14.00
CA THR A 210 -16.76 -13.15 -12.79
C THR A 210 -15.32 -12.80 -13.10
N MET A 211 -14.76 -11.88 -12.32
CA MET A 211 -13.37 -11.45 -12.46
C MET A 211 -12.73 -11.30 -11.08
N ALA A 212 -11.45 -11.61 -10.98
CA ALA A 212 -10.66 -11.47 -9.76
C ALA A 212 -9.28 -10.91 -10.09
N VAL A 213 -8.84 -9.90 -9.33
CA VAL A 213 -7.49 -9.33 -9.47
C VAL A 213 -6.51 -10.13 -8.63
N ASN A 214 -5.39 -10.51 -9.24
CA ASN A 214 -4.30 -11.26 -8.65
C ASN A 214 -3.31 -10.32 -7.94
N LYS A 215 -2.50 -10.89 -7.05
CA LYS A 215 -1.54 -10.13 -6.22
C LYS A 215 -0.47 -9.37 -7.00
N ASP A 216 -0.19 -9.80 -8.23
CA ASP A 216 0.77 -9.22 -9.17
C ASP A 216 0.14 -8.18 -10.12
N GLY A 217 -1.16 -7.88 -9.95
CA GLY A 217 -1.95 -7.05 -10.86
C GLY A 217 -2.58 -7.83 -12.02
N GLY A 218 -2.35 -9.14 -12.12
CA GLY A 218 -3.02 -10.00 -13.09
C GLY A 218 -4.54 -10.04 -12.89
N LEU A 219 -5.26 -10.53 -13.89
CA LEU A 219 -6.72 -10.59 -13.89
C LEU A 219 -7.20 -11.96 -14.33
N ASP A 220 -7.82 -12.69 -13.40
CA ASP A 220 -8.51 -13.94 -13.70
C ASP A 220 -9.95 -13.61 -14.12
N TYR A 221 -10.40 -14.19 -15.23
CA TYR A 221 -11.80 -14.12 -15.65
C TYR A 221 -12.38 -15.52 -15.78
N HIS A 222 -13.67 -15.63 -15.47
CA HIS A 222 -14.44 -16.85 -15.65
C HIS A 222 -15.81 -16.54 -16.23
N ILE A 223 -16.01 -16.88 -17.49
CA ILE A 223 -17.33 -16.88 -18.11
C ILE A 223 -18.02 -18.17 -17.70
N THR A 224 -19.25 -18.04 -17.22
CA THR A 224 -20.03 -19.16 -16.68
C THR A 224 -21.14 -19.58 -17.63
N SER A 225 -21.80 -18.61 -18.26
CA SER A 225 -22.97 -18.85 -19.09
C SER A 225 -23.27 -17.68 -20.01
N ILE A 226 -24.04 -17.98 -21.06
CA ILE A 226 -24.63 -17.00 -21.97
C ILE A 226 -26.13 -16.99 -21.75
N HIS A 227 -26.65 -15.87 -21.28
CA HIS A 227 -28.08 -15.63 -21.15
C HIS A 227 -28.65 -15.06 -22.45
N ILE A 228 -29.70 -15.70 -22.97
CA ILE A 228 -30.47 -15.19 -24.10
C ILE A 228 -31.80 -14.66 -23.58
N GLY A 229 -32.01 -13.36 -23.75
CA GLY A 229 -33.19 -12.65 -23.28
C GLY A 229 -34.30 -12.68 -24.32
N THR A 230 -34.53 -11.54 -24.96
CA THR A 230 -35.64 -11.36 -25.91
C THR A 230 -35.13 -11.28 -27.34
N ILE A 231 -35.88 -11.90 -28.25
CA ILE A 231 -35.69 -11.78 -29.69
C ILE A 231 -36.95 -11.14 -30.26
N THR A 232 -36.79 -9.99 -30.91
CA THR A 232 -37.89 -9.28 -31.55
C THR A 232 -37.60 -9.07 -33.02
N TYR A 233 -38.67 -8.96 -33.79
CA TYR A 233 -38.64 -8.59 -35.18
C TYR A 233 -39.79 -7.67 -35.48
N THR A 234 -39.51 -6.57 -36.16
CA THR A 234 -40.48 -5.58 -36.58
C THR A 234 -40.51 -5.54 -38.10
N THR A 235 -41.61 -5.99 -38.69
CA THR A 235 -41.78 -5.94 -40.15
C THR A 235 -41.98 -4.49 -40.63
N LYS A 236 -41.49 -4.19 -41.83
CA LYS A 236 -41.87 -2.99 -42.59
C LYS A 236 -43.12 -3.22 -43.45
N ASN A 237 -43.70 -4.42 -43.40
CA ASN A 237 -44.88 -4.85 -44.15
C ASN A 237 -44.74 -4.67 -45.67
N ALA A 238 -43.59 -5.09 -46.19
CA ALA A 238 -43.23 -4.96 -47.61
C ALA A 238 -43.98 -5.95 -48.55
N GLY A 239 -44.80 -6.86 -48.00
CA GLY A 239 -45.57 -7.84 -48.78
C GLY A 239 -44.71 -8.89 -49.45
N TRP A 240 -43.84 -9.56 -48.68
CA TRP A 240 -42.94 -10.59 -49.17
C TRP A 240 -43.68 -11.90 -49.49
N THR A 241 -43.39 -12.52 -50.65
CA THR A 241 -44.04 -13.77 -51.09
C THR A 241 -43.05 -14.88 -51.42
N GLY A 242 -41.78 -14.72 -51.05
CA GLY A 242 -40.72 -15.71 -51.28
C GLY A 242 -40.66 -16.77 -50.17
N SER A 243 -39.49 -17.40 -50.00
CA SER A 243 -39.21 -18.28 -48.85
C SER A 243 -39.30 -17.51 -47.53
N GLU A 244 -39.05 -18.12 -46.39
CA GLU A 244 -39.02 -17.38 -45.11
C GLU A 244 -37.76 -17.78 -44.35
N PRO A 245 -37.18 -16.89 -43.53
CA PRO A 245 -35.95 -17.17 -42.83
C PRO A 245 -36.19 -18.19 -41.72
N ARG A 246 -35.19 -19.04 -41.48
CA ARG A 246 -35.05 -19.74 -40.21
C ARG A 246 -33.99 -19.07 -39.37
N TYR A 247 -34.38 -18.57 -38.21
CA TYR A 247 -33.44 -18.02 -37.25
C TYR A 247 -32.93 -19.12 -36.33
N TYR A 248 -31.66 -19.06 -35.95
CA TYR A 248 -31.09 -19.99 -35.00
C TYR A 248 -29.93 -19.38 -34.20
N ILE A 249 -29.67 -19.97 -33.03
CA ILE A 249 -28.59 -19.60 -32.13
C ILE A 249 -27.74 -20.83 -31.84
N LEU A 250 -26.42 -20.69 -31.98
CA LEU A 250 -25.43 -21.66 -31.51
C LEU A 250 -24.70 -21.12 -30.28
N VAL A 251 -24.61 -21.91 -29.21
CA VAL A 251 -23.81 -21.61 -28.01
C VAL A 251 -22.99 -22.83 -27.57
N PRO A 252 -21.64 -22.74 -27.53
CA PRO A 252 -20.81 -21.60 -27.98
C PRO A 252 -20.89 -21.36 -29.49
N ALA A 253 -20.18 -20.37 -30.03
CA ALA A 253 -20.35 -19.92 -31.42
C ALA A 253 -20.30 -21.04 -32.48
N ASP A 254 -19.44 -22.04 -32.32
CA ASP A 254 -19.35 -23.21 -33.21
C ASP A 254 -19.95 -24.49 -32.60
N GLY A 255 -20.79 -24.31 -31.57
CA GLY A 255 -21.33 -25.38 -30.74
C GLY A 255 -22.74 -25.82 -31.13
N THR A 256 -23.43 -26.39 -30.14
CA THR A 256 -24.78 -26.93 -30.30
C THR A 256 -25.79 -25.84 -30.61
N GLN A 257 -26.68 -26.12 -31.56
CA GLN A 257 -27.86 -25.29 -31.78
C GLN A 257 -28.76 -25.33 -30.54
N ARG A 258 -28.97 -24.18 -29.93
CA ARG A 258 -29.75 -24.05 -28.69
C ARG A 258 -31.16 -23.56 -28.92
N TRP A 259 -31.34 -22.71 -29.93
CA TRP A 259 -32.62 -22.14 -30.27
C TRP A 259 -32.79 -22.11 -31.78
N THR A 260 -34.00 -22.35 -32.25
CA THR A 260 -34.37 -22.16 -33.64
C THR A 260 -35.82 -21.76 -33.75
N ARG A 261 -36.13 -20.99 -34.80
CA ARG A 261 -37.48 -20.58 -35.12
C ARG A 261 -37.62 -20.40 -36.62
N SER A 262 -38.68 -20.97 -37.18
CA SER A 262 -39.18 -20.53 -38.48
C SER A 262 -39.77 -19.13 -38.32
N GLY A 263 -39.20 -18.17 -39.03
CA GLY A 263 -39.62 -16.78 -39.05
C GLY A 263 -40.70 -16.50 -40.08
N THR A 264 -41.24 -15.29 -40.02
CA THR A 264 -41.83 -14.63 -41.18
C THR A 264 -41.40 -13.18 -41.19
N VAL A 265 -41.12 -12.64 -42.37
CA VAL A 265 -40.80 -11.22 -42.55
C VAL A 265 -42.06 -10.35 -42.73
N ASN A 266 -43.25 -10.95 -42.89
CA ASN A 266 -44.50 -10.23 -43.14
C ASN A 266 -45.25 -9.79 -41.89
N SER A 267 -44.83 -10.25 -40.71
CA SER A 267 -45.46 -9.86 -39.44
C SER A 267 -44.41 -9.64 -38.36
N SER A 268 -44.66 -8.65 -37.50
CA SER A 268 -43.82 -8.44 -36.33
C SER A 268 -44.02 -9.55 -35.31
N TRP A 269 -42.96 -9.94 -34.63
CA TRP A 269 -43.00 -10.96 -33.59
C TRP A 269 -42.02 -10.67 -32.46
N SER A 270 -42.30 -11.24 -31.29
CA SER A 270 -41.44 -11.15 -30.11
C SER A 270 -41.46 -12.49 -29.39
N VAL A 271 -40.28 -12.98 -28.98
CA VAL A 271 -40.10 -14.18 -28.18
C VAL A 271 -39.22 -13.84 -27.01
N ASN A 272 -39.73 -14.14 -25.82
CA ASN A 272 -38.91 -14.19 -24.62
C ASN A 272 -38.31 -15.59 -24.50
N VAL A 273 -37.02 -15.73 -24.80
CA VAL A 273 -36.31 -17.01 -24.67
C VAL A 273 -36.04 -17.25 -23.18
N ASN A 274 -35.42 -16.26 -22.52
CA ASN A 274 -35.08 -16.29 -21.09
C ASN A 274 -34.35 -17.56 -20.65
N GLU A 275 -33.39 -18.02 -21.44
CA GLU A 275 -32.61 -19.24 -21.16
C GLU A 275 -31.15 -18.89 -20.86
N ASN A 276 -30.51 -19.72 -20.04
CA ASN A 276 -29.08 -19.64 -19.75
C ASN A 276 -28.39 -20.88 -20.30
N TYR A 277 -27.40 -20.68 -21.17
CA TYR A 277 -26.61 -21.74 -21.75
C TYR A 277 -25.23 -21.80 -21.08
N PRO A 278 -24.83 -22.94 -20.51
CA PRO A 278 -23.51 -23.08 -19.90
C PRO A 278 -22.39 -22.81 -20.90
N PHE A 279 -21.40 -22.03 -20.50
CA PHE A 279 -20.21 -21.72 -21.28
C PHE A 279 -19.05 -21.49 -20.32
N ASP A 280 -18.36 -22.58 -19.97
CA ASP A 280 -17.27 -22.62 -18.99
C ASP A 280 -15.94 -22.25 -19.67
N HIS A 281 -15.64 -20.96 -19.73
CA HIS A 281 -14.42 -20.44 -20.36
C HIS A 281 -13.68 -19.51 -19.42
N LYS A 282 -12.39 -19.74 -19.21
CA LYS A 282 -11.59 -19.04 -18.20
C LYS A 282 -10.19 -18.76 -18.69
N GLY A 283 -9.56 -17.74 -18.13
CA GLY A 283 -8.19 -17.37 -18.42
C GLY A 283 -7.65 -16.36 -17.41
N THR A 284 -6.36 -16.08 -17.56
CA THR A 284 -5.63 -15.11 -16.76
C THR A 284 -4.94 -14.12 -17.70
N ILE A 285 -5.07 -12.83 -17.41
CA ILE A 285 -4.52 -11.74 -18.22
C ILE A 285 -3.49 -11.02 -17.37
N THR A 286 -2.24 -11.00 -17.82
CA THR A 286 -1.18 -10.26 -17.14
C THR A 286 -1.43 -8.73 -17.21
N PRO A 287 -0.80 -7.93 -16.33
CA PRO A 287 -0.91 -6.48 -16.36
C PRO A 287 -0.68 -5.88 -17.75
N ASN A 288 -1.48 -4.89 -18.13
CA ASN A 288 -1.40 -4.19 -19.43
C ASN A 288 -1.50 -5.10 -20.67
N GLN A 289 -2.28 -6.20 -20.59
CA GLN A 289 -2.53 -7.13 -21.69
C GLN A 289 -4.03 -7.34 -21.93
N GLU A 290 -4.35 -8.06 -23.01
CA GLU A 290 -5.72 -8.42 -23.39
C GLU A 290 -5.87 -9.95 -23.44
N SER A 291 -7.09 -10.44 -23.25
CA SER A 291 -7.40 -11.85 -23.52
C SER A 291 -7.37 -12.15 -25.01
N GLU A 292 -7.40 -13.44 -25.35
CA GLU A 292 -7.80 -13.88 -26.68
C GLU A 292 -9.20 -13.38 -27.05
N ILE A 293 -9.52 -13.41 -28.34
CA ILE A 293 -10.87 -13.15 -28.83
C ILE A 293 -11.75 -14.37 -28.53
N ILE A 294 -12.81 -14.17 -27.76
CA ILE A 294 -13.71 -15.23 -27.30
C ILE A 294 -14.99 -15.16 -28.12
N ALA A 295 -15.21 -16.14 -29.00
CA ALA A 295 -16.44 -16.29 -29.75
C ALA A 295 -17.49 -17.05 -28.92
N PHE A 296 -18.51 -16.34 -28.43
CA PHE A 296 -19.44 -16.88 -27.45
C PHE A 296 -20.77 -17.35 -28.05
N MET A 297 -21.18 -16.78 -29.19
CA MET A 297 -22.45 -17.12 -29.83
C MET A 297 -22.39 -16.92 -31.34
N THR A 298 -23.13 -17.75 -32.07
CA THR A 298 -23.45 -17.49 -33.48
C THR A 298 -24.93 -17.22 -33.62
N TRP A 299 -25.25 -16.10 -34.25
CA TRP A 299 -26.59 -15.83 -34.77
C TRP A 299 -26.61 -16.19 -36.26
N GLY A 300 -27.63 -16.95 -36.67
CA GLY A 300 -27.89 -17.24 -38.07
C GLY A 300 -29.31 -16.88 -38.47
N ALA A 301 -29.46 -16.25 -39.63
CA ALA A 301 -30.72 -16.08 -40.34
C ALA A 301 -30.62 -16.81 -41.68
N ASP A 302 -31.42 -17.85 -41.85
CA ASP A 302 -31.24 -18.82 -42.94
C ASP A 302 -32.38 -18.74 -43.97
N TRP A 303 -32.05 -18.21 -45.15
CA TRP A 303 -32.83 -18.35 -46.38
C TRP A 303 -32.23 -19.42 -47.32
N SER A 304 -30.89 -19.48 -47.34
CA SER A 304 -30.02 -20.44 -48.03
C SER A 304 -28.60 -20.40 -47.45
N VAL A 305 -28.42 -20.52 -46.14
CA VAL A 305 -27.12 -20.60 -45.43
C VAL A 305 -26.15 -19.43 -45.70
N ASP A 306 -26.64 -18.19 -45.68
CA ASP A 306 -25.83 -17.02 -46.09
C ASP A 306 -25.56 -16.02 -44.95
N ASP A 307 -26.54 -15.73 -44.07
CA ASP A 307 -26.37 -14.71 -43.02
C ASP A 307 -25.99 -15.34 -41.66
N LYS A 308 -24.68 -15.51 -41.43
CA LYS A 308 -24.12 -15.96 -40.14
C LYS A 308 -23.21 -14.92 -39.53
N VAL A 309 -23.43 -14.64 -38.26
CA VAL A 309 -22.66 -13.67 -37.48
C VAL A 309 -22.13 -14.32 -36.24
N LYS A 310 -20.80 -14.29 -36.08
CA LYS A 310 -20.13 -14.71 -34.85
C LYS A 310 -19.99 -13.50 -33.93
N LEU A 311 -20.58 -13.60 -32.75
CA LEU A 311 -20.46 -12.61 -31.69
C LEU A 311 -19.25 -12.94 -30.83
N GLN A 312 -18.42 -11.93 -30.62
CA GLN A 312 -17.13 -12.06 -29.98
C GLN A 312 -16.92 -10.97 -28.94
N PHE A 313 -16.05 -11.24 -27.97
CA PHE A 313 -15.58 -10.21 -27.06
C PHE A 313 -14.19 -10.56 -26.51
N LYS A 314 -13.55 -9.57 -25.90
CA LYS A 314 -12.29 -9.74 -25.17
C LYS A 314 -12.32 -8.95 -23.87
N PHE A 315 -11.52 -9.39 -22.92
CA PHE A 315 -11.23 -8.68 -21.68
C PHE A 315 -9.90 -7.92 -21.81
N ILE A 316 -9.82 -6.75 -21.20
CA ILE A 316 -8.64 -5.90 -21.21
C ILE A 316 -8.23 -5.64 -19.76
N ASN A 317 -7.00 -6.00 -19.41
CA ASN A 317 -6.42 -5.72 -18.10
C ASN A 317 -5.53 -4.47 -18.21
N ASN A 318 -6.04 -3.32 -17.78
CA ASN A 318 -5.25 -2.08 -17.69
C ASN A 318 -4.69 -1.84 -16.28
N ASN A 319 -4.53 -2.88 -15.46
CA ASN A 319 -3.82 -2.78 -14.19
C ASN A 319 -2.32 -2.69 -14.44
N ASP A 320 -1.62 -1.97 -13.57
CA ASP A 320 -0.16 -1.97 -13.50
C ASP A 320 0.37 -3.20 -12.74
N THR A 321 1.65 -3.49 -12.94
CA THR A 321 2.33 -4.55 -12.18
C THR A 321 2.46 -4.15 -10.72
N ILE A 322 2.04 -5.03 -9.80
CA ILE A 322 2.12 -4.77 -8.35
C ILE A 322 3.37 -5.44 -7.80
N ASP A 323 4.33 -4.64 -7.31
CA ASP A 323 5.50 -5.13 -6.58
C ASP A 323 5.22 -5.16 -5.08
N LEU A 324 5.31 -6.34 -4.47
CA LEU A 324 5.05 -6.56 -3.05
C LEU A 324 6.30 -6.52 -2.16
N ASP A 325 7.51 -6.36 -2.70
CA ASP A 325 8.74 -6.37 -1.90
C ASP A 325 9.01 -5.05 -1.15
N CYS A 326 8.81 -5.04 0.17
CA CYS A 326 9.28 -3.96 1.03
C CYS A 326 10.46 -4.53 1.84
N PRO A 327 11.69 -4.03 1.66
CA PRO A 327 12.83 -4.53 2.41
C PRO A 327 12.60 -4.29 3.90
N ALA A 328 12.57 -5.39 4.66
CA ALA A 328 12.37 -5.31 6.10
C ALA A 328 13.57 -4.61 6.74
N PRO A 329 13.34 -3.75 7.75
CA PRO A 329 14.43 -3.17 8.52
C PRO A 329 15.19 -4.27 9.26
N ASP A 330 16.53 -4.23 9.22
CA ASP A 330 17.41 -5.21 9.87
C ASP A 330 17.65 -4.87 11.36
N CYS A 331 17.11 -3.75 11.82
CA CYS A 331 17.34 -3.23 13.16
C CYS A 331 16.36 -3.82 14.20
N LYS A 332 16.90 -4.22 15.37
CA LYS A 332 16.12 -4.67 16.53
C LYS A 332 16.03 -3.52 17.53
N VAL A 333 14.83 -3.02 17.78
CA VAL A 333 14.55 -2.21 18.97
C VAL A 333 14.21 -3.23 20.05
N PHE A 334 15.07 -3.37 21.06
CA PHE A 334 14.77 -4.14 22.27
C PHE A 334 13.94 -3.31 23.23
#